data_AF-A0A2I1HWL8-F1
#
_entry.id   AF-A0A2I1HWL8-F1
#
_cell.length_a   1.000
_cell.length_b   1.000
_cell.length_c   1.000
_cell.angle_alpha   90.00
_cell.angle_beta   90.00
_cell.angle_gamma   90.00
#
_symmetry.space_group_name_H-M   'P 1'
#
loop_
_entity.id
_entity.type
_entity.pdbx_description
1 polymer ?
#
loop_
_entity_poly.entity_id
_entity_poly.type
_entity_poly.pdbx_seq_one_letter_code
_entity_poly.pdbx_strand_id
1 'polypeptide(L)'
;LKQTMLATNNLQPVILFTDADPAMQVAISTQYPKTITRHCVFHIHQNLVKKIKKKLHEKWNKFISDFYALRNSLVIFDFDYRWGDLMNKYPEIKEYCERVLQSTLVITNPRFQTSTSL
;
A
#
# COMPACT_ATOMS: atom_id res chain seq x y z
N LEU A 1 15.62 14.95 3.52
CA LEU A 1 14.41 15.80 3.55
C LEU A 1 14.72 17.30 3.69
N LYS A 2 15.72 17.71 4.48
CA LYS A 2 16.13 19.14 4.54
C LYS A 2 16.63 19.70 3.20
N GLN A 3 17.46 18.94 2.48
CA GLN A 3 17.98 19.37 1.17
C GLN A 3 16.88 19.53 0.12
N THR A 4 15.89 18.66 0.15
CA THR A 4 14.73 18.73 -0.74
C THR A 4 13.87 19.97 -0.47
N MET A 5 13.72 20.40 0.79
CA MET A 5 13.07 21.69 1.12
C MET A 5 13.81 22.88 0.51
N LEU A 6 15.14 22.90 0.62
CA LEU A 6 15.94 23.98 0.05
C LEU A 6 15.78 24.03 -1.48
N ALA A 7 15.82 22.86 -2.13
CA ALA A 7 15.66 22.75 -3.58
C ALA A 7 14.26 23.12 -4.09
N THR A 8 13.22 22.99 -3.26
CA THR A 8 11.82 23.27 -3.64
C THR A 8 11.30 24.59 -3.09
N ASN A 9 12.18 25.48 -2.62
CA ASN A 9 11.79 26.75 -1.99
C ASN A 9 10.79 26.54 -0.83
N ASN A 10 11.08 25.57 0.03
CA ASN A 10 10.28 25.13 1.17
C ASN A 10 8.89 24.57 0.82
N LEU A 11 8.69 24.11 -0.41
CA LEU A 11 7.48 23.38 -0.78
C LEU A 11 7.60 21.90 -0.39
N GLN A 12 6.65 21.43 0.42
CA GLN A 12 6.52 20.01 0.75
C GLN A 12 5.68 19.28 -0.33
N PRO A 13 5.98 18.00 -0.63
CA PRO A 13 5.18 17.21 -1.54
C PRO A 13 3.78 16.94 -0.95
N VAL A 14 2.75 16.87 -1.80
CA VAL A 14 1.40 16.50 -1.34
C VAL A 14 1.36 15.01 -0.96
N ILE A 15 1.94 14.16 -1.80
CA ILE A 15 2.00 12.70 -1.62
C ILE A 15 3.45 12.25 -1.75
N LEU A 16 3.89 11.36 -0.85
CA LEU A 16 5.20 10.74 -0.91
C LEU A 16 5.07 9.21 -0.84
N PHE A 17 5.68 8.52 -1.81
CA PHE A 17 5.76 7.06 -1.83
C PHE A 17 7.06 6.57 -1.18
N THR A 18 6.96 5.71 -0.18
CA THR A 18 8.09 5.17 0.60
C THR A 18 7.95 3.65 0.77
N ASP A 19 9.04 2.96 1.07
CA ASP A 19 9.05 1.54 1.48
C ASP A 19 8.44 1.28 2.87
N ALA A 20 7.95 2.33 3.54
CA ALA A 20 7.32 2.30 4.86
C ALA A 20 8.28 1.96 6.01
N ASP A 21 9.57 2.24 5.83
CA ASP A 21 10.53 2.18 6.91
C ASP A 21 10.10 3.10 8.09
N PRO A 22 10.08 2.61 9.34
CA PRO A 22 9.65 3.41 10.49
C PRO A 22 10.47 4.69 10.69
N ALA A 23 11.78 4.66 10.45
CA ALA A 23 12.61 5.86 10.61
C ALA A 23 12.30 6.89 9.53
N MET A 24 12.04 6.45 8.29
CA MET A 24 11.57 7.30 7.21
C MET A 24 10.18 7.90 7.52
N GLN A 25 9.24 7.14 8.09
CA GLN A 25 7.94 7.67 8.49
C GLN A 25 8.08 8.79 9.53
N VAL A 26 8.93 8.60 10.54
CA VAL A 26 9.22 9.63 11.55
C VAL A 26 9.90 10.86 10.94
N ALA A 27 10.87 10.65 10.03
CA ALA A 27 11.55 11.75 9.36
C ALA A 27 10.58 12.57 8.49
N ILE A 28 9.68 11.89 7.76
CA ILE A 28 8.66 12.53 6.92
C ILE A 28 7.65 13.29 7.76
N SER A 29 7.11 12.70 8.84
CA SER A 29 6.15 13.40 9.70
C SER A 29 6.77 14.63 10.37
N THR A 30 8.05 14.56 10.70
CA THR A 30 8.81 15.67 11.29
C THR A 30 9.09 16.79 10.28
N GLN A 31 9.57 16.44 9.07
CA GLN A 31 10.00 17.44 8.09
C GLN A 31 8.87 17.94 7.19
N TYR A 32 7.85 17.11 6.95
CA TYR A 32 6.72 17.36 6.05
C TYR A 32 5.37 17.02 6.70
N PRO A 33 4.93 17.78 7.71
CA PRO A 33 3.78 17.42 8.53
C PRO A 33 2.45 17.36 7.77
N LYS A 34 2.34 17.96 6.57
CA LYS A 34 1.13 17.86 5.72
C LYS A 34 1.31 16.98 4.48
N THR A 35 2.43 16.25 4.37
CA THR A 35 2.62 15.25 3.31
C THR A 35 1.88 13.97 3.68
N ILE A 36 1.11 13.46 2.73
CA ILE A 36 0.46 12.17 2.82
C ILE A 36 1.47 11.08 2.41
N THR A 37 1.83 10.19 3.33
CA THR A 37 2.70 9.04 3.03
C THR A 37 1.91 7.86 2.49
N ARG A 38 2.48 7.19 1.49
CA ARG A 38 1.89 5.99 0.85
C ARG A 38 2.97 4.94 0.64
N HIS A 39 2.58 3.67 0.72
CA HIS A 39 3.51 2.58 0.43
C HIS A 39 3.78 2.52 -1.07
N CYS A 40 5.06 2.44 -1.45
CA CYS A 40 5.48 2.38 -2.82
C CYS A 40 5.09 1.04 -3.44
N VAL A 41 4.38 1.09 -4.59
CA VAL A 41 3.91 -0.11 -5.29
C VAL A 41 5.05 -1.03 -5.71
N PHE A 42 6.21 -0.46 -6.05
CA PHE A 42 7.40 -1.21 -6.42
C PHE A 42 7.89 -2.09 -5.26
N HIS A 43 8.01 -1.53 -4.06
CA HIS A 43 8.43 -2.27 -2.86
C HIS A 43 7.40 -3.32 -2.45
N ILE A 44 6.10 -3.00 -2.56
CA ILE A 44 5.03 -3.98 -2.35
C ILE A 44 5.20 -5.15 -3.33
N HIS A 45 5.36 -4.87 -4.62
CA HIS A 45 5.57 -5.90 -5.64
C HIS A 45 6.80 -6.76 -5.34
N GLN A 46 7.92 -6.16 -4.97
CA GLN A 46 9.13 -6.90 -4.56
C GLN A 46 8.85 -7.83 -3.37
N ASN A 47 8.08 -7.39 -2.38
CA ASN A 47 7.69 -8.23 -1.24
C ASN A 47 6.80 -9.39 -1.67
N LEU A 48 5.83 -9.16 -2.57
CA LEU A 48 5.00 -10.23 -3.14
C LEU A 48 5.86 -11.26 -3.88
N VAL A 49 6.80 -10.81 -4.72
CA VAL A 49 7.72 -11.72 -5.44
C VAL A 49 8.53 -12.57 -4.45
N LYS A 50 9.10 -11.95 -3.42
CA LYS A 50 9.97 -12.63 -2.45
C LYS A 50 9.20 -13.62 -1.56
N LYS A 51 7.97 -13.29 -1.14
CA LYS A 51 7.25 -14.02 -0.08
C LYS A 51 6.10 -14.89 -0.59
N ILE A 52 5.54 -14.56 -1.76
CA ILE A 52 4.31 -15.19 -2.27
C ILE A 52 4.55 -15.97 -3.57
N LYS A 53 5.39 -15.48 -4.48
CA LYS A 53 5.57 -16.12 -5.81
C LYS A 53 5.86 -17.61 -5.75
N LYS A 54 6.75 -18.02 -4.84
CA LYS A 54 7.09 -19.44 -4.65
C LYS A 54 5.89 -20.27 -4.15
N LYS A 55 4.99 -19.71 -3.33
CA LYS A 55 3.81 -20.41 -2.82
C LYS A 55 2.73 -20.61 -3.88
N LEU A 56 2.61 -19.66 -4.82
CA LEU A 56 1.55 -19.68 -5.84
C LEU A 56 1.92 -20.45 -7.10
N HIS A 57 3.21 -20.65 -7.38
CA HIS A 57 3.68 -21.35 -8.58
C HIS A 57 3.00 -20.80 -9.85
N GLU A 58 2.23 -21.63 -10.54
CA GLU A 58 1.52 -21.30 -11.79
C GLU A 58 0.43 -20.24 -11.60
N LYS A 59 -0.16 -20.14 -10.41
CA LYS A 59 -1.20 -19.14 -10.08
C LYS A 59 -0.66 -17.72 -9.97
N TRP A 60 0.67 -17.53 -9.92
CA TRP A 60 1.32 -16.23 -9.67
C TRP A 60 0.86 -15.13 -10.63
N ASN A 61 0.84 -15.41 -11.94
CA ASN A 61 0.51 -14.40 -12.94
C ASN A 61 -0.96 -13.93 -12.80
N LYS A 62 -1.87 -14.88 -12.52
CA LYS A 62 -3.28 -14.57 -12.28
C LYS A 62 -3.46 -13.78 -10.98
N PHE A 63 -2.77 -14.18 -9.92
CA PHE A 63 -2.77 -13.48 -8.64
C PHE A 63 -2.29 -12.03 -8.78
N ILE A 64 -1.17 -11.77 -9.46
CA ILE A 64 -0.67 -10.41 -9.62
C ILE A 64 -1.64 -9.53 -10.38
N SER A 65 -2.31 -10.07 -11.40
CA SER A 65 -3.37 -9.36 -12.12
C SER A 65 -4.54 -9.01 -11.18
N ASP A 66 -5.04 -9.99 -10.41
CA ASP A 66 -6.13 -9.79 -9.46
C ASP A 66 -5.75 -8.81 -8.34
N PHE A 67 -4.51 -8.89 -7.85
CA PHE A 67 -3.96 -7.97 -6.86
C PHE A 67 -3.92 -6.54 -7.36
N TYR A 68 -3.47 -6.30 -8.60
CA TYR A 68 -3.47 -4.95 -9.16
C TYR A 68 -4.87 -4.43 -9.43
N ALA A 69 -5.81 -5.29 -9.83
CA ALA A 69 -7.21 -4.92 -9.97
C ALA A 69 -7.81 -4.47 -8.62
N LEU A 70 -7.57 -5.25 -7.56
CA LEU A 70 -7.93 -4.89 -6.18
C LEU A 70 -7.27 -3.57 -5.73
N ARG A 71 -5.94 -3.45 -5.87
CA ARG A 71 -5.20 -2.27 -5.39
C ARG A 71 -5.70 -0.98 -6.04
N ASN A 72 -6.07 -1.06 -7.31
CA ASN A 72 -6.52 0.09 -8.09
C ASN A 72 -8.02 0.34 -7.97
N SER A 73 -8.74 -0.44 -7.15
CA SER A 73 -10.15 -0.18 -6.84
C SER A 73 -10.32 1.19 -6.20
N LEU A 74 -11.14 2.02 -6.85
CA LEU A 74 -11.47 3.36 -6.36
C LEU A 74 -12.66 3.35 -5.40
N VAL A 75 -13.46 2.28 -5.39
CA VAL A 75 -14.70 2.17 -4.62
C VAL A 75 -14.50 1.18 -3.49
N ILE A 76 -14.91 1.56 -2.27
CA ILE A 76 -14.71 0.76 -1.04
C ILE A 76 -15.37 -0.62 -1.14
N PHE A 77 -16.62 -0.66 -1.61
CA PHE A 77 -17.37 -1.89 -1.79
C PHE A 77 -16.71 -2.83 -2.80
N ASP A 78 -16.20 -2.28 -3.91
CA ASP A 78 -15.47 -3.05 -4.91
C ASP A 78 -14.13 -3.56 -4.36
N PHE A 79 -13.45 -2.77 -3.53
CA PHE A 79 -12.24 -3.20 -2.84
C PHE A 79 -12.53 -4.37 -1.88
N ASP A 80 -13.52 -4.24 -1.00
CA ASP A 80 -13.87 -5.26 -0.01
C ASP A 80 -14.32 -6.56 -0.69
N TYR A 81 -15.14 -6.44 -1.75
CA TYR A 81 -15.54 -7.58 -2.56
C TYR A 81 -14.32 -8.28 -3.20
N ARG A 82 -13.44 -7.52 -3.85
CA ARG A 82 -12.22 -8.06 -4.48
C ARG A 82 -11.25 -8.62 -3.46
N TRP A 83 -11.19 -8.05 -2.25
CA TRP A 83 -10.35 -8.56 -1.17
C TRP A 83 -10.84 -9.94 -0.74
N GLY A 84 -12.13 -10.08 -0.49
CA GLY A 84 -12.76 -11.38 -0.19
C GLY A 84 -12.54 -12.39 -1.31
N ASP A 85 -12.77 -11.99 -2.56
CA ASP A 85 -12.55 -12.82 -3.74
C ASP A 85 -11.07 -13.26 -3.88
N LEU A 86 -10.11 -12.34 -3.64
CA LEU A 86 -8.68 -12.64 -3.65
C LEU A 86 -8.32 -13.66 -2.56
N MET A 87 -8.84 -13.51 -1.34
CA MET A 87 -8.56 -14.45 -0.25
C MET A 87 -9.18 -15.84 -0.49
N ASN A 88 -10.33 -15.90 -1.16
CA ASN A 88 -10.99 -17.15 -1.53
C ASN A 88 -10.25 -17.88 -2.67
N LYS A 89 -9.73 -17.16 -3.67
CA LYS A 89 -8.99 -17.73 -4.80
C LYS A 89 -7.59 -18.22 -4.42
N TYR A 90 -6.97 -17.58 -3.43
CA TYR A 90 -5.58 -17.84 -3.04
C TYR A 90 -5.46 -18.08 -1.53
N PRO A 91 -6.08 -19.14 -0.97
CA PRO A 91 -6.07 -19.40 0.47
C PRO A 91 -4.66 -19.64 1.02
N GLU A 92 -3.74 -20.17 0.22
CA GLU A 92 -2.34 -20.44 0.59
C GLU A 92 -1.52 -19.20 1.04
N ILE A 93 -2.00 -18.00 0.75
CA ILE A 93 -1.31 -16.74 1.06
C ILE A 93 -2.11 -15.85 2.00
N LYS A 94 -3.32 -16.29 2.41
CA LYS A 94 -4.27 -15.49 3.19
C LYS A 94 -3.65 -14.91 4.45
N GLU A 95 -2.98 -15.74 5.26
CA GLU A 95 -2.30 -15.31 6.50
C GLU A 95 -1.26 -14.20 6.25
N TYR A 96 -0.48 -14.31 5.17
CA TYR A 96 0.49 -13.27 4.82
C TYR A 96 -0.20 -11.98 4.39
N CYS A 97 -1.25 -12.09 3.58
CA CYS A 97 -2.01 -10.94 3.09
C CYS A 97 -2.70 -10.18 4.24
N GLU A 98 -3.36 -10.88 5.16
CA GLU A 98 -4.02 -10.27 6.32
C GLU A 98 -3.01 -9.56 7.24
N ARG A 99 -1.86 -10.19 7.52
CA ARG A 99 -0.85 -9.59 8.39
C ARG A 99 -0.10 -8.40 7.78
N VAL A 100 0.22 -8.47 6.49
CA VAL A 100 1.20 -7.55 5.87
C VAL A 100 0.55 -6.61 4.86
N LEU A 101 -0.43 -7.09 4.10
CA LEU A 101 -1.04 -6.32 3.01
C LEU A 101 -2.30 -5.59 3.44
N GLN A 102 -3.09 -6.11 4.39
CA GLN A 102 -4.32 -5.45 4.81
C GLN A 102 -4.06 -4.05 5.36
N SER A 103 -3.12 -3.91 6.30
CA SER A 103 -2.69 -2.61 6.81
C SER A 103 -2.09 -1.72 5.70
N THR A 104 -1.25 -2.29 4.84
CA THR A 104 -0.62 -1.58 3.72
C THR A 104 -1.62 -1.05 2.68
N LEU A 105 -2.68 -1.79 2.37
CA LEU A 105 -3.65 -1.44 1.34
C LEU A 105 -4.78 -0.55 1.88
N VAL A 106 -5.24 -0.80 3.11
CA VAL A 106 -6.26 0.03 3.77
C VAL A 106 -5.70 1.43 4.08
N ILE A 107 -4.41 1.55 4.42
CA ILE A 107 -3.76 2.85 4.69
C ILE A 107 -3.45 3.65 3.41
N THR A 108 -3.51 3.03 2.22
CA THR A 108 -3.11 3.70 0.96
C THR A 108 -4.25 4.22 0.08
N ASN A 109 -5.52 3.93 0.40
CA ASN A 109 -6.65 4.44 -0.36
C ASN A 109 -7.23 5.74 0.29
N PRO A 110 -7.09 6.92 -0.35
CA PRO A 110 -7.51 8.21 0.21
C PRO A 110 -9.03 8.40 0.38
N ARG A 111 -9.90 7.44 0.01
CA ARG A 111 -11.35 7.53 0.29
C ARG A 111 -11.80 6.92 1.63
N PHE A 112 -10.86 6.42 2.42
CA PHE A 112 -11.14 5.77 3.70
C PHE A 112 -10.93 6.68 4.93
N GLN A 113 -10.67 7.99 4.73
CA GLN A 113 -10.54 8.97 5.81
C GLN A 113 -11.78 9.84 6.05
N THR A 114 -12.95 9.51 5.50
CA THR A 114 -14.22 10.21 5.82
C THR A 114 -15.23 9.27 6.47
N SER A 115 -14.97 8.90 7.73
CA SER A 115 -16.02 8.67 8.76
C SER A 115 -15.37 8.37 10.11
N THR A 116 -14.68 9.36 10.68
CA THR A 116 -14.64 9.47 12.13
C THR A 116 -15.10 10.88 12.46
N SER A 117 -16.42 11.04 12.45
CA SER A 117 -17.08 12.17 13.12
C SER A 117 -17.40 11.69 14.53
N LEU A 118 -16.71 12.26 15.52
CA LEU A 118 -17.27 12.76 16.77
C LEU A 118 -16.45 13.97 17.20
#